data_AF-A0A948CAP7-F1
#
_entry.id   AF-A0A948CAP7-F1
#
_cell.length_a   1.000
_cell.length_b   1.000
_cell.length_c   1.000
_cell.angle_alpha   90.00
_cell.angle_beta   90.00
_cell.angle_gamma   90.00
#
_symmetry.space_group_name_H-M   'P 1'
#
loop_
_entity.id
_entity.type
_entity.pdbx_description
1 polymer ?
#
loop_
_entity_poly.entity_id
_entity_poly.type
_entity_poly.pdbx_seq_one_letter_code
_entity_poly.pdbx_strand_id
1 'polypeptide(L)' 'MQNSKEVVSIVKTKKKNWEKVKSAVIKLHPYEIPCIMKIDVKANDDYESWINEEVKYVKLNYNI' A
#
# COMPACT_ATOMS: atom_id res chain seq x y z
N MET A 1 -1.01 20.39 21.67
CA MET A 1 -0.08 19.83 20.67
C MET A 1 0.42 18.49 21.21
N GLN A 2 0.41 17.45 20.39
CA GLN A 2 0.92 16.13 20.77
C GLN A 2 2.13 15.81 19.89
N ASN A 3 3.17 15.24 20.50
CA ASN A 3 4.40 14.84 19.83
C ASN A 3 4.60 13.34 20.02
N SER A 4 4.59 12.59 18.91
CA SER A 4 4.90 11.17 18.83
C SER A 4 6.08 10.94 17.88
N LYS A 5 6.85 9.87 18.11
CA LYS A 5 7.88 9.42 17.16
C LYS A 5 7.21 8.49 16.15
N GLU A 6 7.04 8.97 14.92
CA GLU A 6 6.36 8.25 13.85
C GLU A 6 7.23 8.17 12.60
N VAL A 7 6.85 7.29 11.69
CA VAL A 7 7.49 7.15 10.37
C VAL A 7 6.42 7.24 9.30
N VAL A 8 6.69 8.04 8.26
CA VAL A 8 5.82 8.13 7.08
C VAL A 8 6.21 7.05 6.07
N SER A 9 5.22 6.27 5.62
CA SER A 9 5.41 5.28 4.55
C SER A 9 4.82 5.76 3.23
N ILE A 10 5.62 5.78 2.17
CA ILE A 10 5.16 6.06 0.80
C ILE A 10 5.09 4.74 0.02
N VAL A 11 3.90 4.16 -0.03
CA VAL A 11 3.63 2.87 -0.68
C VAL A 11 3.18 3.09 -2.13
N LYS A 12 3.70 2.28 -3.06
CA LYS A 12 3.35 2.33 -4.48
C LYS A 12 2.51 1.10 -4.82
N THR A 13 1.43 1.31 -5.56
CA THR A 13 0.52 0.22 -5.96
C THR A 13 -0.27 0.61 -7.20
N LYS A 14 -0.99 -0.33 -7.79
CA LYS A 14 -1.95 -0.07 -8.86
C LYS A 14 -3.18 0.63 -8.30
N LYS A 15 -3.78 1.53 -9.09
CA LYS A 15 -5.08 2.18 -8.75
C LYS A 15 -6.15 1.16 -8.36
N LYS A 16 -6.26 0.05 -9.09
CA LYS A 16 -7.23 -1.03 -8.81
C LYS A 16 -7.01 -1.75 -7.48
N ASN A 17 -5.82 -1.65 -6.87
CA ASN A 17 -5.49 -2.31 -5.61
C ASN A 17 -5.75 -1.41 -4.39
N TRP A 18 -6.24 -0.18 -4.57
CA TRP A 18 -6.44 0.79 -3.48
C TRP A 18 -7.19 0.21 -2.28
N GLU A 19 -8.37 -0.39 -2.51
CA GLU A 19 -9.20 -0.95 -1.44
C GLU A 19 -8.51 -2.11 -0.71
N LYS A 20 -7.71 -2.91 -1.42
CA LYS A 20 -6.93 -4.00 -0.83
C LYS A 20 -5.83 -3.47 0.08
N VAL A 21 -5.11 -2.44 -0.36
CA VAL A 21 -4.05 -1.80 0.45
C VAL A 21 -4.65 -1.12 1.67
N LYS A 22 -5.72 -0.32 1.50
CA LYS A 22 -6.42 0.34 2.61
C LYS A 22 -6.85 -0.68 3.68
N SER A 23 -7.48 -1.77 3.26
CA SER A 23 -7.93 -2.84 4.16
C SER A 23 -6.77 -3.52 4.89
N ALA A 24 -5.65 -3.78 4.19
CA ALA A 24 -4.47 -4.37 4.79
C ALA A 24 -3.83 -3.44 5.83
N VAL A 25 -3.73 -2.14 5.54
CA VAL A 25 -3.21 -1.15 6.50
C VAL A 25 -4.13 -1.07 7.72
N ILE A 26 -5.46 -0.97 7.55
CA ILE A 26 -6.41 -0.97 8.68
C ILE A 26 -6.23 -2.22 9.56
N LYS A 27 -6.04 -3.39 8.95
CA LYS A 27 -5.87 -4.65 9.70
C LYS A 27 -4.55 -4.74 10.46
N LEU A 28 -3.48 -4.16 9.93
CA LEU A 28 -2.11 -4.33 10.45
C LEU A 28 -1.63 -3.16 11.32
N HIS A 29 -2.20 -1.97 11.16
CA HIS A 29 -1.72 -0.77 11.83
C HIS A 29 -2.10 -0.78 13.31
N PRO A 30 -1.20 -0.40 14.24
CA PRO A 30 -1.46 -0.42 15.68
C PRO A 30 -2.44 0.65 16.17
N TYR A 31 -2.89 1.56 15.31
CA TYR A 31 -3.76 2.66 15.70
C TYR A 31 -5.20 2.31 15.35
N GLU A 32 -6.13 2.71 16.20
CA GLU A 32 -7.57 2.55 15.97
C GLU A 32 -8.00 3.27 14.68
N ILE A 33 -7.45 4.46 14.43
CA ILE A 33 -7.73 5.27 13.24
C ILE A 33 -6.38 5.63 12.57
N PRO A 34 -5.86 4.78 11.67
CA PRO A 34 -4.59 5.05 10.99
C PRO A 34 -4.73 6.15 9.93
N CYS A 35 -3.64 6.90 9.71
CA CYS A 35 -3.55 7.85 8.60
C CYS A 35 -3.34 7.10 7.27
N ILE A 36 -4.33 7.14 6.37
CA ILE A 36 -4.27 6.50 5.06
C ILE A 36 -4.76 7.48 3.99
N MET A 37 -3.89 7.82 3.04
CA MET A 37 -4.18 8.79 1.98
C MET A 37 -3.75 8.24 0.61
N LYS A 38 -4.45 8.65 -0.46
CA LYS A 38 -4.13 8.28 -1.85
C LYS A 38 -3.72 9.53 -2.62
N ILE A 39 -2.60 9.47 -3.33
CA ILE A 39 -2.17 10.49 -4.29
C ILE A 39 -2.08 9.82 -5.66
N ASP A 40 -2.79 10.36 -6.65
CA ASP A 40 -2.67 9.88 -8.03
C ASP A 40 -1.42 10.49 -8.67
N VAL A 41 -0.54 9.64 -9.21
CA VAL A 41 0.74 10.02 -9.81
C VAL A 41 0.91 9.38 -11.19
N LYS A 42 1.89 9.88 -11.95
CA LYS A 42 2.46 9.24 -13.15
C LYS A 42 3.94 9.01 -12.90
N ALA A 43 4.49 7.94 -13.45
CA ALA A 43 5.93 7.72 -13.50
C ALA A 43 6.41 7.51 -14.94
N ASN A 44 7.71 7.31 -15.14
CA ASN A 44 8.22 6.85 -16.43
C ASN A 44 7.76 5.41 -16.70
N ASP A 45 7.67 5.05 -17.99
CA ASP A 45 7.07 3.79 -18.44
C ASP A 45 7.77 2.56 -17.86
N ASP A 46 9.09 2.59 -17.73
CA ASP A 46 9.88 1.47 -17.18
C ASP A 46 9.55 1.25 -15.69
N TYR A 47 9.44 2.33 -14.92
CA TYR A 47 9.11 2.24 -13.50
C TYR A 47 7.65 1.85 -13.27
N GLU A 48 6.72 2.36 -14.09
CA GLU A 48 5.32 1.91 -14.04
C GLU A 48 5.22 0.41 -14.36
N SER A 49 5.96 -0.05 -15.36
CA SER A 49 6.02 -1.47 -15.75
C SER A 49 6.56 -2.32 -14.61
N TRP A 50 7.67 -1.93 -13.99
CA TRP A 50 8.23 -2.63 -12.83
C TRP A 50 7.25 -2.70 -11.65
N ILE A 51 6.61 -1.59 -11.26
CA ILE A 51 5.57 -1.61 -10.20
C ILE A 51 4.46 -2.58 -10.58
N ASN A 52 4.03 -2.56 -11.84
CA ASN A 52 2.96 -3.44 -12.31
C ASN A 52 3.33 -4.92 -12.19
N GLU A 53 4.61 -5.25 -12.29
CA GLU A 53 5.10 -6.61 -12.10
C GLU A 53 5.22 -7.02 -10.64
N GLU A 54 5.64 -6.13 -9.75
CA GLU A 54 5.78 -6.41 -8.32
C GLU A 54 4.42 -6.59 -7.62
N VAL A 55 3.40 -5.83 -8.04
CA VAL A 55 2.06 -5.87 -7.41
C VAL A 55 1.10 -6.81 -8.15
N LYS A 56 1.60 -7.97 -8.57
CA LYS A 56 0.82 -9.07 -9.15
C LYS A 56 0.00 -9.80 -8.08
N TYR A 57 -1.11 -10.41 -8.50
CA TYR A 57 -1.88 -11.28 -7.63
C TYR A 57 -1.12 -12.60 -7.47
N VAL A 58 -0.66 -12.88 -6.24
CA VAL A 58 -0.09 -14.18 -5.88
C VAL A 58 -1.18 -14.97 -5.17
N LYS A 59 -1.59 -16.11 -5.72
CA LYS A 59 -2.29 -17.13 -4.92
C LYS A 59 -1.27 -17.68 -3.93
N LEU A 60 -1.44 -17.36 -2.66
CA LEU A 60 -0.72 -18.06 -1.61
C LEU A 60 -1.33 -19.46 -1.52
N ASN A 61 -0.64 -20.44 -2.11
CA ASN A 61 -0.97 -21.85 -1.91
C ASN A 61 -0.48 -22.25 -0.51
N TYR A 62 -1.32 -22.08 0.50
CA TYR A 62 -1.09 -22.75 1.77
C TYR A 62 -1.46 -24.21 1.60
N ASN A 63 -0.46 -25.10 1.65
CA ASN A 63 -0.69 -26.51 1.94
C ASN A 63 -0.98 -26.59 3.44
N ILE A 64 -2.26 -26.61 3.79
CA ILE A 64 -2.74 -27.03 5.12
C ILE A 64 -2.94 -28.55 5.08
#